data_AF-A0A9D1YV07-F1
#
_entry.id   AF-A0A9D1YV07-F1
#
_cell.length_a   1.000
_cell.length_b   1.000
_cell.length_c   1.000
_cell.angle_alpha   90.00
_cell.angle_beta   90.00
_cell.angle_gamma   90.00
#
_symmetry.space_group_name_H-M   'P 1'
#
loop_
_entity.id
_entity.type
_entity.pdbx_description
1 polymer ?
#
loop_
_entity_poly.entity_id
_entity_poly.type
_entity_poly.pdbx_seq_one_letter_code
_entity_poly.pdbx_strand_id
1 'polypeptide(L)' 'MYAALWRVIPGPWFVKLLVFLVLIAAVAYALIFHAYPWFMQTFFPTPDVTVPE' A
#
# COMPACT_ATOMS: atom_id res chain seq x y z
N MET A 1 5.32 9.07 -24.15
CA MET A 1 5.41 7.99 -23.14
C MET A 1 4.54 8.20 -21.90
N TYR A 2 4.27 9.41 -21.38
CA TYR A 2 3.22 9.60 -20.34
C TYR A 2 1.80 9.82 -20.89
N ALA A 3 1.70 10.24 -22.16
CA ALA A 3 0.42 10.52 -22.81
C ALA A 3 -0.48 9.28 -23.00
N ALA A 4 0.07 8.07 -23.10
CA ALA A 4 -0.72 6.86 -23.25
C ALA A 4 -1.46 6.51 -21.95
N LEU A 5 -0.79 6.61 -20.81
CA LEU A 5 -1.39 6.37 -19.49
C LEU A 5 -2.45 7.45 -19.17
N TRP A 6 -2.17 8.70 -19.53
CA TRP A 6 -3.14 9.82 -19.43
C TRP A 6 -4.30 9.71 -20.42
N ARG A 7 -4.24 8.86 -21.44
CA ARG A 7 -5.32 8.63 -22.40
C ARG A 7 -6.21 7.45 -22.02
N VAL A 8 -5.68 6.44 -21.31
CA VAL A 8 -6.42 5.27 -20.83
C VAL A 8 -7.43 5.64 -19.76
N ILE A 9 -7.11 6.61 -18.91
CA ILE A 9 -8.03 7.06 -17.86
C ILE A 9 -9.03 8.05 -18.49
N PRO A 10 -10.32 7.71 -18.64
CA PRO A 10 -11.30 8.63 -19.17
C PRO A 10 -11.58 9.74 -18.16
N GLY A 11 -11.78 10.96 -18.64
CA GLY A 11 -12.25 12.09 -17.83
C GLY A 11 -11.28 13.28 -17.71
N PRO A 12 -11.75 14.37 -17.08
CA PRO A 12 -10.97 15.59 -16.86
C PRO A 12 -9.70 15.34 -16.03
N TRP A 13 -8.75 16.27 -16.08
CA TRP A 13 -7.46 16.12 -15.41
C TRP A 13 -7.57 15.91 -13.89
N PHE A 14 -8.59 16.47 -13.23
CA PHE A 14 -8.79 16.31 -11.79
C PHE A 14 -9.23 14.89 -11.40
N VAL A 15 -10.00 14.19 -12.26
CA VAL A 15 -10.41 12.80 -12.02
C VAL A 15 -9.19 11.89 -12.02
N LYS A 16 -8.27 12.13 -12.96
CA LYS A 16 -7.01 11.40 -13.05
C LYS A 16 -6.15 11.62 -11.81
N LEU A 17 -6.02 12.87 -11.36
CA LEU A 17 -5.31 13.20 -10.13
C LEU A 17 -5.90 12.46 -8.92
N LEU A 18 -7.22 12.44 -8.79
CA LEU A 18 -7.90 11.75 -7.69
C LEU A 18 -7.66 10.24 -7.74
N VAL A 19 -7.74 9.62 -8.92
CA VAL A 19 -7.41 8.19 -9.10
C VAL A 19 -5.98 7.88 -8.68
N PHE A 20 -5.01 8.71 -9.07
CA PHE A 20 -3.62 8.54 -8.66
C PHE A 20 -3.44 8.68 -7.14
N LEU A 21 -4.10 9.67 -6.52
CA LEU A 21 -4.06 9.84 -5.07
C LEU A 21 -4.65 8.62 -4.34
N VAL A 22 -5.77 8.10 -4.81
CA VAL A 22 -6.41 6.89 -4.26
C VAL A 22 -5.48 5.69 -4.42
N LEU A 23 -4.86 5.51 -5.58
CA LEU A 23 -3.88 4.44 -5.81
C LEU A 23 -2.69 4.51 -4.85
N ILE A 24 -2.12 5.70 -4.67
CA ILE A 24 -1.01 5.92 -3.73
C ILE A 24 -1.45 5.62 -2.30
N ALA A 25 -2.63 6.12 -1.90
CA ALA A 25 -3.17 5.86 -0.57
C ALA A 25 -3.44 4.36 -0.34
N ALA A 26 -3.97 3.66 -1.35
CA ALA A 26 -4.22 2.22 -1.27
C ALA A 26 -2.91 1.42 -1.14
N VAL A 27 -1.87 1.78 -1.88
CA VAL A 27 -0.55 1.16 -1.77
C VAL A 27 0.06 1.42 -0.39
N ALA A 28 0.00 2.66 0.10
CA ALA A 28 0.49 3.01 1.44
C ALA A 28 -0.25 2.25 2.53
N TYR A 29 -1.58 2.16 2.43
CA TYR A 29 -2.42 1.37 3.33
C TYR A 29 -2.01 -0.10 3.33
N ALA A 30 -1.92 -0.73 2.15
CA ALA A 30 -1.54 -2.13 2.04
C ALA A 30 -0.14 -2.39 2.62
N LEU A 31 0.81 -1.48 2.41
CA LEU A 31 2.15 -1.60 2.96
C LEU A 31 2.16 -1.51 4.49
N ILE A 32 1.46 -0.53 5.06
CA ILE A 32 1.44 -0.29 6.51
C ILE A 32 0.66 -1.38 7.25
N PHE A 33 -0.54 -1.71 6.77
CA PHE A 33 -1.45 -2.57 7.51
C PHE A 33 -1.31 -4.05 7.17
N HIS A 34 -0.69 -4.41 6.04
CA HIS A 34 -0.59 -5.81 5.62
C HIS A 34 0.85 -6.24 5.39
N ALA A 35 1.62 -5.52 4.57
CA ALA A 35 2.99 -5.91 4.26
C ALA A 35 3.91 -5.82 5.48
N TYR A 36 3.81 -4.75 6.26
CA TYR A 36 4.64 -4.56 7.45
C TYR A 36 4.40 -5.63 8.52
N PRO A 37 3.16 -5.94 8.96
CA PRO A 37 2.91 -7.03 9.91
C PRO A 37 3.38 -8.37 9.40
N TRP A 38 3.09 -8.70 8.13
CA TRP A 38 3.55 -9.94 7.51
C TRP A 38 5.07 -10.04 7.50
N PHE A 39 5.77 -8.97 7.12
CA PHE A 39 7.23 -8.93 7.08
C PHE A 39 7.83 -9.09 8.48
N MET A 40 7.28 -8.38 9.47
CA MET A 40 7.73 -8.50 10.86
C MET A 40 7.53 -9.92 11.40
N GLN A 41 6.38 -10.55 11.19
CA GLN A 41 6.15 -11.92 11.64
C GLN A 41 7.05 -12.94 10.93
N THR A 42 7.35 -12.72 9.65
CA THR A 42 8.14 -13.67 8.85
C THR A 42 9.64 -13.57 9.15
N PHE A 43 10.18 -12.36 9.29
CA PHE A 43 11.63 -12.14 9.40
C PHE A 43 12.10 -11.76 10.81
N PHE A 44 11.19 -11.25 11.64
CA PHE A 44 11.47 -10.86 13.03
C PHE A 44 10.43 -11.50 13.97
N PRO A 45 10.26 -12.83 13.96
CA PRO A 45 9.36 -13.49 14.89
C PRO A 45 9.77 -13.12 16.31
N THR A 46 8.84 -12.49 17.04
CA THR A 46 9.08 -12.12 18.44
C THR A 46 9.13 -13.42 19.24
N PRO A 47 10.17 -13.64 20.05
CA PRO A 47 10.17 -14.79 20.96
C PRO A 47 9.02 -14.60 21.96
N ASP A 48 8.21 -15.64 22.14
CA ASP A 48 7.15 -15.64 23.14
C ASP A 48 7.76 -15.38 24.52
N VAL A 49 7.43 -14.23 25.11
CA VAL A 49 7.70 -13.94 26.52
C VAL A 49 6.73 -14.76 27.37
N THR A 50 6.96 -16.06 27.41
CA THR A 50 6.32 -16.93 28.39
C THR A 50 6.83 -16.50 29.76
N VAL A 51 5.95 -15.91 30.56
CA VAL A 51 6.18 -15.76 32.00
C VAL A 51 6.10 -17.19 32.56
N PRO A 52 7.17 -17.73 33.17
CA PRO A 52 7.07 -19.01 33.85
C PRO A 52 6.06 -18.85 34.99
N GLU A 53 5.08 -19.74 35.03
CA GLU A 53 4.15 -19.88 36.16
C GLU A 53 4.87 -20.22 37.47
#